data_AF-A0A933AK06-F1
#
_entry.id   AF-A0A933AK06-F1
#
_cell.length_a   1.000
_cell.length_b   1.000
_cell.length_c   1.000
_cell.angle_alpha   90.00
_cell.angle_beta   90.00
_cell.angle_gamma   90.00
#
_symmetry.space_group_name_H-M   'P 1'
#
loop_
_entity.id
_entity.type
_entity.pdbx_description
1 polymer ?
#
loop_
_entity_poly.entity_id
_entity_poly.type
_entity_poly.pdbx_seq_one_letter_code
_entity_poly.pdbx_strand_id
1 'polypeptide(L)' 'MINSRYGINSIGLTGIKQTWNPSPAETVEIALRRGEGNLTAGGAFLAITSPFTGRSPNDKFIV' A
#
# COMPACT_ATOMS: atom_id res chain seq x y z
N MET A 1 4.23 -10.96 -14.58
CA MET A 1 3.09 -10.37 -13.82
C MET A 1 1.83 -11.13 -14.16
N ILE A 2 1.12 -11.65 -13.15
CA ILE A 2 -0.16 -12.33 -13.32
C ILE A 2 -1.25 -11.29 -13.02
N ASN A 3 -2.03 -10.93 -14.03
CA ASN A 3 -3.18 -10.04 -13.86
C ASN A 3 -4.45 -10.89 -13.66
N SER A 4 -5.30 -10.49 -12.71
CA SER A 4 -6.62 -11.12 -12.54
C SER A 4 -7.50 -10.91 -13.78
N ARG A 5 -8.37 -11.89 -14.07
CA ARG A 5 -9.44 -11.74 -15.09
C ARG A 5 -10.49 -10.72 -14.67
N TYR A 6 -10.63 -10.48 -13.36
CA TYR A 6 -11.50 -9.47 -12.78
C TYR A 6 -10.65 -8.30 -12.25
N GLY A 7 -10.68 -7.19 -12.97
CA GLY A 7 -9.97 -5.96 -12.58
C GLY A 7 -10.77 -5.10 -11.59
N ILE A 8 -10.13 -4.05 -11.08
CA ILE A 8 -10.73 -3.13 -10.09
C ILE A 8 -11.97 -2.37 -10.59
N ASN A 9 -12.23 -2.37 -11.90
CA ASN A 9 -13.47 -1.83 -12.47
C ASN A 9 -14.71 -2.54 -11.90
N SER A 10 -14.59 -3.84 -11.58
CA SER A 10 -15.68 -4.63 -10.99
C SER A 10 -16.07 -4.20 -9.57
N ILE A 11 -15.18 -3.48 -8.87
CA ILE A 11 -15.44 -2.88 -7.55
C ILE A 11 -15.66 -1.36 -7.65
N GLY A 12 -15.91 -0.83 -8.85
CA GLY A 12 -16.26 0.56 -9.09
C GLY A 12 -15.08 1.54 -9.25
N LEU A 13 -13.84 1.07 -9.34
CA LEU A 13 -12.67 1.93 -9.54
C LEU A 13 -12.28 2.02 -11.02
N THR A 14 -12.12 3.24 -11.56
CA THR A 14 -11.74 3.48 -12.97
C THR A 14 -10.58 4.47 -13.09
N GLY A 15 -9.79 4.38 -14.16
CA GLY A 15 -8.71 5.34 -14.46
C GLY A 15 -7.45 5.24 -13.59
N ILE A 16 -7.28 4.14 -12.83
CA ILE A 16 -6.17 3.98 -11.88
C ILE A 16 -5.10 3.04 -12.44
N LYS A 17 -3.82 3.43 -12.30
CA LYS A 17 -2.67 2.55 -12.58
C LYS A 17 -2.60 1.43 -11.55
N GLN A 18 -2.51 0.18 -12.03
CA GLN A 18 -2.48 -1.00 -11.18
C GLN A 18 -1.09 -1.62 -11.13
N THR A 19 -0.67 -2.07 -9.95
CA THR A 19 0.53 -2.88 -9.74
C THR A 19 0.08 -4.16 -9.04
N TRP A 20 0.22 -5.31 -9.70
CA TRP A 20 -0.26 -6.61 -9.19
C TRP A 20 0.90 -7.43 -8.66
N ASN A 21 0.81 -7.83 -7.38
CA ASN A 21 1.77 -8.70 -6.69
C ASN A 21 3.24 -8.30 -6.93
N PRO A 22 3.64 -7.03 -6.69
CA PRO A 22 5.04 -6.64 -6.78
C PRO A 22 5.88 -7.43 -5.78
N SER A 23 7.13 -7.67 -6.12
CA SER A 23 8.10 -8.18 -5.16
C SER A 23 8.27 -7.19 -3.99
N PRO A 24 8.80 -7.65 -2.84
CA PRO A 24 9.12 -6.74 -1.73
C PRO A 24 10.05 -5.58 -2.16
N ALA A 25 11.03 -5.85 -3.01
CA ALA A 25 11.94 -4.84 -3.54
C ALA A 25 11.21 -3.79 -4.38
N GLU A 26 10.39 -4.21 -5.35
CA GLU A 26 9.59 -3.30 -6.16
C GLU A 26 8.63 -2.47 -5.30
N THR A 27 8.07 -3.06 -4.25
CA THR A 27 7.15 -2.36 -3.31
C THR A 27 7.89 -1.24 -2.59
N VAL A 28 9.08 -1.52 -2.04
CA VAL A 28 9.92 -0.52 -1.36
C VAL A 28 10.35 0.57 -2.33
N GLU A 29 10.76 0.23 -3.56
CA GLU A 29 11.13 1.22 -4.58
C GLU A 29 9.97 2.16 -4.93
N ILE A 30 8.76 1.62 -5.10
CA ILE A 30 7.57 2.44 -5.38
C ILE A 30 7.29 3.40 -4.22
N ALA A 31 7.34 2.91 -2.98
CA ALA A 31 7.10 3.72 -1.79
C ALA A 31 8.14 4.84 -1.62
N LEU A 32 9.42 4.53 -1.85
CA LEU A 32 10.51 5.50 -1.84
C LEU A 32 10.35 6.57 -2.93
N ARG A 33 10.03 6.17 -4.17
CA ARG A 33 9.78 7.11 -5.28
C ARG A 33 8.59 8.05 -5.00
N ARG A 34 7.65 7.63 -4.16
CA ARG A 34 6.48 8.42 -3.74
C ARG A 34 6.72 9.26 -2.49
N GLY A 35 7.87 9.11 -1.82
CA GLY A 35 8.15 9.80 -0.57
C GLY A 35 7.31 9.32 0.62
N GLU A 36 6.80 8.08 0.57
CA GLU A 36 5.94 7.51 1.62
C GLU A 36 6.75 7.06 2.86
N GLY A 37 8.08 7.06 2.76
CA GLY A 37 8.99 6.63 3.83
C GLY A 37 10.46 6.73 3.41
N ASN A 38 11.35 6.18 4.23
CA ASN A 38 12.80 6.21 4.01
C ASN A 38 13.45 4.88 4.40
N LEU A 39 14.68 4.63 3.94
CA LEU A 39 15.49 3.52 4.44
C LEU A 39 16.21 3.92 5.73
N THR A 40 16.15 3.06 6.73
CA THR A 40 17.01 3.14 7.91
C THR A 40 18.46 2.82 7.54
N ALA A 41 19.40 3.11 8.44
CA ALA A 41 20.81 2.73 8.25
C ALA A 41 21.02 1.22 8.07
N GLY A 42 20.12 0.40 8.63
CA GLY A 42 20.12 -1.06 8.45
C GLY A 42 19.39 -1.56 7.20
N GLY A 43 18.91 -0.66 6.32
CA GLY A 43 18.23 -1.02 5.08
C GLY A 43 16.75 -1.37 5.21
N ALA A 44 16.18 -1.38 6.42
CA ALA A 44 14.74 -1.57 6.61
C ALA A 44 13.96 -0.31 6.18
N PHE A 45 12.78 -0.50 5.59
CA PHE A 45 11.88 0.60 5.23
C PHE A 45 11.14 1.13 6.46
N LEU A 46 11.18 2.46 6.65
CA LEU A 46 10.56 3.19 7.75
C LEU A 46 9.46 4.11 7.19
N ALA A 47 8.25 3.97 7.75
CA ALA A 47 7.13 4.88 7.53
C ALA A 47 6.57 5.38 8.86
N ILE A 48 6.00 6.59 8.87
CA ILE A 48 5.38 7.21 10.05
C ILE A 48 3.88 7.30 9.82
N THR A 49 3.07 6.75 10.74
CA THR A 49 1.60 6.69 10.59
C THR A 49 0.85 7.64 11.52
N SER A 50 1.54 8.60 12.15
CA SER A 50 0.89 9.60 13.01
C SER A 50 -0.22 10.34 12.25
N PRO A 51 -1.36 10.61 12.91
CA PRO A 51 -1.66 10.37 14.33
C PRO A 51 -2.16 8.95 14.64
N PHE A 52 -2.41 8.11 13.63
CA PHE A 52 -2.98 6.77 13.78
C PHE A 52 -1.87 5.72 14.00
N THR A 53 -1.31 5.74 15.20
CA THR A 53 -0.20 4.85 15.60
C THR A 53 -0.67 3.51 16.20
N GLY A 54 -1.99 3.29 16.27
CA GLY A 54 -2.61 2.09 16.83
C GLY A 54 -3.98 1.82 16.24
N ARG A 55 -4.73 0.89 16.85
CA ARG A 55 -6.10 0.56 16.41
C ARG A 55 -7.10 1.63 16.87
N SER A 56 -8.10 1.91 16.05
CA SER A 56 -9.30 2.69 16.43
C SER A 56 -10.49 1.75 16.63
N PRO A 57 -10.64 1.10 17.81
CA PRO A 57 -11.67 0.08 18.01
C PRO A 57 -13.11 0.63 17.87
N ASN A 58 -13.31 1.91 18.17
CA ASN A 58 -14.62 2.58 18.07
C ASN A 58 -15.05 2.84 16.61
N ASP A 59 -14.15 2.73 15.63
CA ASP A 59 -14.44 2.93 14.21
C ASP A 59 -14.72 1.61 13.47
N LYS A 60 -14.93 0.51 14.20
CA LYS A 60 -15.24 -0.81 13.64
C LYS A 60 -16.76 -1.07 13.67
N PHE A 61 -17.33 -1.33 12.49
CA PHE A 61 -18.75 -1.65 12.31
C PHE A 61 -18.95 -3.04 11.69
N ILE A 62 -20.12 -3.64 11.88
CA ILE A 62 -20.59 -4.86 11.22
C ILE A 62 -21.90 -4.51 10.52
N VAL A 63 -22.03 -4.89 9.25
CA VAL A 63 -23.22 -4.65 8.41
C VAL A 63 -24.26 -5.73 8.66
#